data_AF-A0A0C2FZV6-F1
#
_entry.id   AF-A0A0C2FZV6-F1
#
_cell.length_a   1.000
_cell.length_b   1.000
_cell.length_c   1.000
_cell.angle_alpha   90.00
_cell.angle_beta   90.00
_cell.angle_gamma   90.00
#
_symmetry.space_group_name_H-M   'P 1'
#
loop_
_entity.id
_entity.type
_entity.pdbx_description
1 polymer ?
#
loop_
_entity_poly.entity_id
_entity_poly.type
_entity_poly.pdbx_seq_one_letter_code
_entity_poly.pdbx_strand_id
1 'polypeptide(L)' 'MLSDSRKKSFSVERTAAIETGRETLIEIDKDGKGLGLSIVGGSDTVLGTVVIHEVYPDGAAAHDGRLKPGDQVLE' A
#
# COMPACT_ATOMS: atom_id res chain seq x y z
N MET A 1 2.04 -29.74 1.19
CA MET A 1 2.27 -29.08 -0.11
C MET A 1 1.46 -27.78 -0.29
N LEU A 2 0.29 -27.56 0.32
CA LEU A 2 -0.43 -26.27 0.27
C LEU A 2 0.12 -25.17 1.20
N SER A 3 0.95 -25.52 2.18
CA SER A 3 1.50 -24.59 3.20
C SER A 3 2.57 -23.64 2.65
N ASP A 4 3.37 -24.12 1.70
CA ASP A 4 4.60 -23.41 1.29
C ASP A 4 4.30 -22.31 0.27
N SER A 5 3.27 -22.50 -0.56
CA SER A 5 2.82 -21.50 -1.54
C SER A 5 2.27 -20.24 -0.85
N ARG A 6 1.49 -20.42 0.23
CA ARG A 6 0.91 -19.30 0.99
C ARG A 6 1.99 -18.55 1.78
N LYS A 7 2.99 -19.24 2.34
CA LYS A 7 4.13 -18.56 2.98
C LYS A 7 4.97 -17.77 1.98
N LYS A 8 5.14 -18.30 0.76
CA LYS A 8 5.90 -17.64 -0.31
C LYS A 8 5.20 -16.38 -0.82
N SER A 9 3.87 -16.39 -1.00
CA SER A 9 3.12 -15.19 -1.42
C SER A 9 3.22 -14.05 -0.39
N PHE A 10 3.01 -14.37 0.89
CA PHE A 10 3.16 -13.40 1.99
C PHE A 10 4.58 -12.78 2.06
N SER A 11 5.64 -13.57 1.83
CA SER A 11 7.00 -13.03 1.81
C SER A 11 7.27 -12.08 0.63
N VAL A 12 6.60 -12.30 -0.50
CA VAL A 12 6.79 -11.49 -1.71
C VAL A 12 6.12 -10.13 -1.52
N GLU A 13 4.88 -10.08 -1.05
CA GLU A 13 4.12 -8.83 -0.87
C GLU A 13 4.76 -7.88 0.16
N ARG A 14 5.39 -8.42 1.21
CA ARG A 14 6.13 -7.62 2.22
C ARG A 14 7.39 -6.93 1.69
N THR A 15 7.95 -7.42 0.58
CA THR A 15 9.23 -6.95 0.06
C THR A 15 9.18 -6.48 -1.39
N ALA A 16 8.02 -6.65 -2.05
CA ALA A 16 7.78 -6.20 -3.41
C ALA A 16 8.01 -4.69 -3.53
N ALA A 17 8.78 -4.30 -4.54
CA ALA A 17 8.95 -2.91 -4.94
C ALA A 17 7.74 -2.47 -5.78
N ILE A 18 7.33 -1.21 -5.63
CA ILE A 18 6.28 -0.61 -6.45
C ILE A 18 6.92 -0.13 -7.76
N GLU A 19 6.49 -0.73 -8.88
CA GLU A 19 6.93 -0.34 -10.22
C GLU A 19 5.88 0.57 -10.87
N THR A 20 6.30 1.75 -11.36
CA THR A 20 5.38 2.70 -12.03
C THR A 20 4.68 2.04 -13.22
N GLY A 21 3.35 2.19 -13.27
CA GLY A 21 2.52 1.63 -14.34
C GLY A 21 2.20 0.15 -14.19
N ARG A 22 2.53 -0.48 -13.04
CA ARG A 22 2.15 -1.85 -12.72
C ARG A 22 1.40 -1.93 -11.41
N GLU A 23 0.33 -2.71 -11.42
CA GLU A 23 -0.38 -3.07 -10.19
C GLU A 23 0.54 -3.92 -9.32
N THR A 24 0.72 -3.49 -8.08
CA THR A 24 1.61 -4.15 -7.13
C THR A 24 0.85 -4.38 -5.83
N LEU A 25 0.69 -5.63 -5.44
CA LEU A 25 0.18 -5.98 -4.12
C LEU A 25 1.32 -5.91 -3.10
N ILE A 26 1.12 -5.13 -2.05
CA ILE A 26 2.07 -5.02 -0.94
C ILE A 26 1.40 -5.31 0.40
N GLU A 27 2.18 -5.79 1.35
CA GLU A 27 1.78 -5.91 2.75
C GLU A 27 2.61 -4.94 3.59
N ILE A 28 1.93 -4.12 4.40
CA ILE A 28 2.54 -3.21 5.37
C ILE A 28 2.19 -3.69 6.77
N ASP A 29 3.20 -3.94 7.60
CA ASP A 29 2.99 -4.20 9.02
C ASP A 29 2.73 -2.87 9.73
N LYS A 30 1.59 -2.80 10.42
CA LYS A 30 1.21 -1.61 11.19
C LYS A 30 1.98 -1.48 12.49
N ASP A 31 2.52 -2.59 13.02
CA ASP A 31 3.26 -2.65 14.29
C ASP A 31 2.58 -1.84 15.43
N GLY A 32 1.26 -2.01 15.56
CA GLY A 32 0.44 -1.31 16.57
C GLY A 32 0.19 0.19 16.31
N LYS A 33 0.69 0.76 15.21
CA LYS A 33 0.49 2.17 14.82
C LYS A 33 -0.70 2.34 13.85
N GLY A 34 -1.08 3.60 13.64
CA GLY A 34 -1.90 3.98 12.49
C GLY A 34 -1.12 3.81 11.18
N LEU A 35 -1.81 3.59 10.06
CA LEU A 35 -1.15 3.46 8.76
C LEU A 35 -0.46 4.78 8.34
N GLY A 36 -1.05 5.93 8.72
CA GLY A 36 -0.49 7.25 8.50
C GLY A 36 -0.58 7.72 7.05
N LEU A 37 -1.74 7.55 6.44
CA LEU A 37 -2.04 8.02 5.08
C LEU A 37 -3.20 9.01 5.11
N SER A 38 -3.12 10.02 4.26
CA SER A 38 -4.27 10.80 3.81
C SER A 38 -4.61 10.39 2.39
N ILE A 39 -5.90 10.19 2.10
CA ILE A 39 -6.38 9.81 0.78
C ILE A 39 -7.36 10.86 0.24
N VAL A 40 -7.45 10.95 -1.07
CA VAL A 40 -8.46 11.73 -1.79
C VAL A 40 -9.11 10.85 -2.85
N GLY A 41 -10.30 11.26 -3.29
CA GLY A 41 -11.06 10.56 -4.30
C GLY A 41 -12.02 9.52 -3.71
N GLY A 42 -12.34 8.51 -4.50
CA GLY A 42 -13.43 7.57 -4.24
C GLY A 42 -14.40 7.50 -5.43
N SER A 43 -15.21 6.45 -5.48
CA SER A 43 -16.17 6.21 -6.55
C SER A 43 -17.31 7.24 -6.60
N ASP A 44 -17.54 7.94 -5.49
CA ASP A 44 -18.49 9.02 -5.31
C ASP A 44 -17.90 10.41 -5.63
N THR A 45 -16.62 10.48 -5.99
CA THR A 45 -15.93 11.71 -6.38
C THR A 45 -15.71 11.78 -7.89
N VAL A 46 -15.48 12.99 -8.42
CA VAL A 46 -15.12 13.19 -9.84
C VAL A 46 -13.86 12.42 -10.24
N LEU A 47 -12.96 12.13 -9.29
CA LEU A 47 -11.73 11.41 -9.54
C LEU A 47 -11.98 9.92 -9.85
N GLY A 48 -13.04 9.32 -9.29
CA GLY A 48 -13.42 7.93 -9.54
C GLY A 48 -12.43 6.86 -9.04
N THR A 49 -11.34 7.27 -8.39
CA THR A 49 -10.29 6.39 -7.85
C THR A 49 -9.80 6.92 -6.50
N VAL A 50 -9.14 6.08 -5.71
CA VAL A 50 -8.52 6.45 -4.44
C VAL A 50 -7.04 6.73 -4.66
N VAL A 51 -6.59 7.91 -4.26
CA VAL A 51 -5.19 8.34 -4.43
C VAL A 51 -4.60 8.74 -3.08
N ILE A 52 -3.36 8.35 -2.83
CA ILE A 52 -2.62 8.79 -1.65
C ILE A 52 -2.27 10.27 -1.82
N HIS A 53 -2.83 11.11 -0.95
CA HIS A 53 -2.54 12.54 -0.93
C HIS A 53 -1.27 12.84 -0.12
N GLU A 54 -1.11 12.18 1.04
CA GLU A 54 0.00 12.42 1.95
C GLU A 54 0.38 11.13 2.70
N VAL A 55 1.69 11.00 2.98
CA VAL A 55 2.26 9.93 3.81
C VAL A 55 2.88 10.58 5.05
N TYR A 56 2.30 10.33 6.22
CA TYR A 56 2.72 10.98 7.46
C TYR A 56 3.99 10.33 8.04
N PRO A 57 5.05 11.10 8.38
CA PRO A 57 6.38 10.60 8.75
C PRO A 57 6.46 9.55 9.87
N ASP A 58 5.49 9.49 10.77
CA ASP A 58 5.44 8.55 11.91
C ASP A 58 4.48 7.37 11.70
N GLY A 59 3.83 7.30 10.53
CA GLY A 59 2.91 6.24 10.15
C GLY A 59 3.63 4.97 9.71
N ALA A 60 2.95 3.82 9.83
CA ALA A 60 3.48 2.56 9.34
C ALA A 60 3.85 2.60 7.84
N ALA A 61 3.07 3.31 7.02
CA ALA A 61 3.37 3.47 5.60
C ALA A 61 4.64 4.29 5.32
N ALA A 62 4.93 5.31 6.14
CA ALA A 62 6.18 6.07 6.03
C ALA A 62 7.40 5.22 6.43
N HIS A 63 7.26 4.42 7.48
CA HIS A 63 8.31 3.50 7.91
C HIS A 63 8.60 2.40 6.90
N ASP A 64 7.55 1.87 6.26
CA ASP A 64 7.70 0.95 5.13
C ASP A 64 8.37 1.62 3.92
N GLY A 65 7.98 2.87 3.65
CA GLY A 65 8.70 3.76 2.73
C GLY A 65 8.47 3.48 1.24
N ARG A 66 7.69 2.46 0.87
CA ARG A 66 7.39 2.14 -0.53
C ARG A 66 6.34 3.08 -1.13
N LEU A 67 5.25 3.36 -0.40
CA LEU A 67 4.17 4.25 -0.86
C LEU A 67 4.60 5.72 -0.94
N LYS A 68 4.04 6.45 -1.92
CA LYS A 68 4.28 7.88 -2.17
C LYS A 68 2.97 8.64 -2.45
N PRO A 69 2.93 9.97 -2.20
CA PRO A 69 1.87 10.82 -2.70
C PRO A 69 1.70 10.67 -4.23
N GLY A 70 0.47 10.49 -4.67
CA GLY A 70 0.10 10.25 -6.07
C GLY A 70 -0.10 8.78 -6.44
N ASP A 71 0.35 7.83 -5.59
CA ASP A 71 0.06 6.41 -5.82
C ASP A 71 -1.45 6.15 -5.73
N GLN A 72 -1.94 5.28 -6.62
CA GLN A 72 -3.35 4.88 -6.67
C GLN A 72 -3.53 3.59 -5.88
N VAL A 73 -4.54 3.56 -5.01
CA VAL A 73 -4.90 2.36 -4.26
C VAL A 73 -5.96 1.62 -5.07
N LEU A 74 -5.63 0.39 -5.44
CA LEU A 74 -6.49 -0.55 -6.14
C LEU A 74 -6.97 -1.63 -5.15
N GLU A 75 -8.10 -2.28 -5.45
CA GLU A 75 -8.79 -3.24 -4.58
C GLU A 75 -7.93 -4.43 -4.12
#